data_AF-A0A1V4QPR6-F1
#
_entry.id   AF-A0A1V4QPR6-F1
#
_cell.length_a   1.000
_cell.length_b   1.000
_cell.length_c   1.000
_cell.angle_alpha   90.00
_cell.angle_beta   90.00
_cell.angle_gamma   90.00
#
_symmetry.space_group_name_H-M   'P 1'
#
loop_
_entity.id
_entity.type
_entity.pdbx_description
1 polymer ?
#
loop_
_entity_poly.entity_id
_entity_poly.type
_entity_poly.pdbx_seq_one_letter_code
_entity_poly.pdbx_strand_id
1 'polypeptide(L)'
;MLDPDSVLTKRIEVNDPLRYKGIRFYQSDWAQAWDQVRSVTLEIEPRGETEASFRRKVLFGEKVALPQIGRTVRVTRFVADFVTNGRIASRSDQPGNPAIRLEVYEDKTKISDRWLFLRYPEFHQGDEDPAYAFRFLDYEPVYITGIEMSKAPGSMLIWIGFGLTSLGIFLAFFVLHRRMWGLLKSDGQQATRVWIGGLADKNKTGFEREFERIARSVREGE
;
A
#
# COMPACT_ATOMS: atom_id res chain seq x y z
N MET A 1 -7.95 0.54 29.41
CA MET A 1 -8.86 -0.61 29.54
C MET A 1 -9.41 -0.88 28.14
N LEU A 2 -8.90 -1.93 27.48
CA LEU A 2 -9.36 -2.36 26.16
C LEU A 2 -10.52 -3.34 26.38
N ASP A 3 -11.64 -3.12 25.69
CA ASP A 3 -12.76 -4.05 25.66
C ASP A 3 -12.46 -5.10 24.57
N PRO A 4 -12.19 -6.37 24.94
CA PRO A 4 -11.76 -7.41 24.01
C PRO A 4 -12.83 -7.81 22.97
N ASP A 5 -14.07 -7.34 23.12
CA ASP A 5 -15.22 -7.83 22.35
C ASP A 5 -15.61 -6.96 21.14
N SER A 6 -14.95 -5.81 20.90
CA SER A 6 -15.26 -4.96 19.73
C SER A 6 -14.34 -5.26 18.53
N VAL A 7 -14.57 -6.40 17.88
CA VAL A 7 -13.89 -6.71 16.60
C VAL A 7 -14.56 -5.91 15.49
N LEU A 8 -13.90 -4.86 15.01
CA LEU A 8 -14.39 -4.08 13.87
C LEU A 8 -14.04 -4.82 12.57
N THR A 9 -14.98 -5.56 12.01
CA THR A 9 -14.80 -6.33 10.79
C THR A 9 -15.19 -5.50 9.57
N LYS A 10 -14.26 -5.26 8.66
CA LYS A 10 -14.53 -4.67 7.33
C LYS A 10 -13.68 -5.39 6.28
N ARG A 11 -14.27 -5.69 5.13
CA ARG A 11 -13.53 -6.12 3.95
C ARG A 11 -12.76 -4.90 3.41
N ILE A 12 -11.44 -4.98 3.37
CA ILE A 12 -10.59 -3.93 2.77
C ILE A 12 -10.51 -4.23 1.26
N GLU A 13 -10.81 -3.22 0.46
CA GLU A 13 -10.68 -3.27 -1.00
C GLU A 13 -9.76 -2.13 -1.46
N VAL A 14 -9.29 -2.21 -2.71
CA VAL A 14 -8.40 -1.19 -3.30
C VAL A 14 -9.06 0.19 -3.16
N ASN A 15 -8.32 1.16 -2.60
CA ASN A 15 -8.77 2.52 -2.26
C ASN A 15 -9.81 2.67 -1.15
N ASP A 16 -10.23 1.60 -0.47
CA ASP A 16 -11.16 1.68 0.68
C ASP A 16 -10.52 1.16 1.99
N PRO A 17 -9.61 1.93 2.60
CA PRO A 17 -8.89 1.50 3.80
C PRO A 17 -9.81 1.39 5.01
N LEU A 18 -9.53 0.42 5.88
CA LEU A 18 -10.12 0.38 7.21
C LEU A 18 -9.51 1.49 8.07
N ARG A 19 -10.36 2.33 8.66
CA ARG A 19 -9.94 3.41 9.56
C ARG A 19 -10.35 3.10 10.99
N TYR A 20 -9.40 3.08 11.92
CA TYR A 20 -9.69 2.87 13.35
C TYR A 20 -8.74 3.70 14.22
N LYS A 21 -9.28 4.56 15.09
CA LYS A 21 -8.51 5.41 16.03
C LYS A 21 -7.33 6.18 15.39
N GLY A 22 -7.53 6.70 14.18
CA GLY A 22 -6.50 7.47 13.44
C GLY A 22 -5.44 6.63 12.73
N ILE A 23 -5.57 5.31 12.75
CA ILE A 23 -4.79 4.36 11.96
C ILE A 23 -5.58 4.02 10.69
N ARG A 24 -4.87 3.94 9.57
CA ARG A 24 -5.39 3.45 8.30
C ARG A 24 -4.69 2.17 7.93
N PHE A 25 -5.46 1.12 7.66
CA PHE A 25 -4.98 -0.14 7.13
C PHE A 25 -5.23 -0.16 5.62
N TYR A 26 -4.15 -0.31 4.85
CA TYR A 26 -4.18 -0.43 3.41
C TYR A 26 -3.75 -1.84 3.02
N GLN A 27 -4.36 -2.38 1.98
CA GLN A 27 -3.74 -3.45 1.23
C GLN A 27 -2.71 -2.80 0.30
N SER A 28 -1.42 -2.92 0.62
CA SER A 28 -0.36 -2.24 -0.12
C SER A 28 0.09 -3.07 -1.32
N ASP A 29 0.31 -4.38 -1.11
CA ASP A 29 0.92 -5.25 -2.10
C ASP A 29 0.33 -6.68 -2.07
N TRP A 30 0.59 -7.40 -3.15
CA TRP A 30 0.40 -8.85 -3.24
C TRP A 30 1.76 -9.50 -3.49
N ALA A 31 2.00 -10.64 -2.86
CA ALA A 31 3.21 -11.44 -3.06
C ALA A 31 2.84 -12.92 -3.18
N GLN A 32 3.67 -13.70 -3.86
CA GLN A 32 3.58 -15.15 -3.78
C GLN A 32 4.11 -15.61 -2.41
N ALA A 33 3.45 -16.57 -1.78
CA ALA A 33 3.97 -17.22 -0.59
C ALA A 33 5.29 -17.95 -0.93
N TRP A 34 6.35 -17.63 -0.18
CA TRP A 34 7.68 -18.17 -0.45
C TRP A 34 7.87 -19.61 0.04
N ASP A 35 7.03 -20.06 0.99
CA ASP A 35 7.09 -21.35 1.68
C ASP A 35 5.92 -22.30 1.33
N GLN A 36 4.93 -21.80 0.58
CA GLN A 36 3.69 -22.51 0.30
C GLN A 36 3.27 -22.38 -1.16
N VAL A 37 2.67 -23.47 -1.65
CA VAL A 37 2.02 -23.55 -2.97
C VAL A 37 0.69 -24.26 -2.80
N ARG A 38 -0.23 -24.07 -3.73
CA ARG A 38 -1.51 -24.77 -3.75
C ARG A 38 -1.32 -26.21 -4.21
N SER A 39 -0.60 -26.37 -5.32
CA SER A 39 -0.32 -27.67 -5.91
C SER A 39 1.00 -27.64 -6.68
N VAL A 40 1.56 -28.82 -6.93
CA VAL A 40 2.72 -29.02 -7.79
C VAL A 40 2.40 -30.06 -8.84
N THR A 41 2.97 -29.89 -10.02
CA THR A 41 2.93 -30.87 -11.10
C THR A 41 4.23 -31.67 -11.06
N LEU A 42 4.09 -32.96 -10.77
CA LEU A 42 5.17 -33.93 -10.84
C LEU A 42 5.08 -34.68 -12.16
N GLU A 43 6.23 -34.92 -12.78
CA GLU A 43 6.38 -35.96 -13.80
C GLU A 43 7.04 -37.17 -13.16
N ILE A 44 6.45 -38.34 -13.39
CA ILE A 44 6.95 -39.61 -12.91
C ILE A 44 7.45 -40.38 -14.13
N GLU A 45 8.71 -40.77 -14.10
CA GLU A 45 9.37 -41.55 -15.14
C GLU A 45 9.82 -42.91 -14.58
N PRO A 46 9.34 -44.04 -15.13
CA PRO A 46 9.84 -45.36 -14.80
C PRO A 46 11.32 -45.51 -15.18
N ARG A 47 12.15 -46.07 -14.31
CA ARG A 47 13.59 -46.28 -14.57
C ARG A 47 13.89 -47.53 -15.42
N GLY A 48 12.91 -48.40 -15.63
CA GLY A 48 12.99 -49.56 -16.51
C GLY A 48 12.22 -49.30 -17.81
N GLU A 49 12.88 -49.46 -18.95
CA GLU A 49 12.37 -49.09 -20.27
C GLU A 49 11.15 -49.92 -20.69
N THR A 50 9.95 -49.33 -20.65
CA THR A 50 8.88 -49.43 -21.69
C THR A 50 7.65 -48.57 -21.37
N GLU A 51 7.49 -48.11 -20.12
CA GLU A 51 6.32 -47.34 -19.72
C GLU A 51 6.51 -45.83 -19.94
N ALA A 52 5.48 -45.18 -20.50
CA ALA A 52 5.50 -43.74 -20.72
C ALA A 52 5.49 -42.98 -19.38
N SER A 53 6.24 -41.88 -19.32
CA SER A 53 6.14 -40.95 -18.20
C SER A 53 4.73 -40.37 -18.12
N PHE A 54 4.28 -40.11 -16.90
CA PHE A 54 2.98 -39.50 -16.68
C PHE A 54 3.10 -38.35 -15.68
N ARG A 55 2.14 -37.42 -15.77
CA ARG A 55 2.10 -36.24 -14.91
C ARG A 55 1.01 -36.37 -13.88
N ARG A 56 1.30 -35.90 -12.67
CA ARG A 56 0.33 -35.83 -11.59
C ARG A 56 0.41 -34.50 -10.87
N LYS A 57 -0.75 -33.87 -10.70
CA LYS A 57 -0.91 -32.74 -9.79
C LYS A 57 -1.07 -33.25 -8.36
N VAL A 58 -0.25 -32.72 -7.44
CA VAL A 58 -0.21 -33.09 -6.03
C VAL A 58 -0.48 -31.85 -5.19
N LEU A 59 -1.48 -31.91 -4.32
CA LEU A 59 -1.79 -30.82 -3.38
C LEU A 59 -0.70 -30.72 -2.31
N PHE A 60 -0.37 -29.50 -1.91
CA PHE A 60 0.66 -29.25 -0.91
C PHE A 60 0.24 -29.80 0.46
N GLY A 61 1.13 -30.53 1.14
CA GLY A 61 0.88 -31.12 2.45
C GLY A 61 0.08 -32.42 2.46
N GLU A 62 -0.64 -32.74 1.38
CA GLU A 62 -1.49 -33.93 1.28
C GLU A 62 -0.73 -35.18 0.82
N LYS A 63 -1.15 -36.35 1.31
CA LYS A 63 -0.68 -37.65 0.79
C LYS A 63 -1.55 -38.03 -0.41
N VAL A 64 -0.92 -38.14 -1.58
CA VAL A 64 -1.60 -38.52 -2.83
C VAL A 64 -1.13 -39.91 -3.24
N ALA A 65 -2.06 -40.86 -3.29
CA ALA A 65 -1.80 -42.19 -3.81
C ALA A 65 -1.64 -42.15 -5.35
N LEU A 66 -0.68 -42.91 -5.85
CA LEU A 66 -0.37 -43.15 -7.26
C LEU A 66 -0.53 -44.66 -7.52
N PRO A 67 -1.77 -45.15 -7.69
CA PRO A 67 -2.04 -46.60 -7.82
C PRO A 67 -1.33 -47.24 -9.01
N GLN A 68 -1.08 -46.47 -10.07
CA GLN A 68 -0.37 -46.89 -11.29
C GLN A 68 1.03 -47.44 -11.01
N ILE A 69 1.68 -46.93 -9.97
CA ILE A 69 3.07 -47.26 -9.63
C ILE A 69 3.20 -47.84 -8.21
N GLY A 70 2.08 -48.08 -7.52
CA GLY A 70 2.08 -48.57 -6.14
C GLY A 70 2.76 -47.63 -5.13
N ARG A 71 2.78 -46.31 -5.40
CA ARG A 71 3.41 -45.31 -4.51
C ARG A 71 2.38 -44.38 -3.88
N THR A 72 2.74 -43.81 -2.75
CA THR A 72 2.08 -42.60 -2.21
C THR A 72 3.10 -41.49 -2.10
N VAL A 73 2.75 -40.28 -2.52
CA VAL A 73 3.66 -39.13 -2.48
C VAL A 73 3.11 -38.01 -1.62
N ARG A 74 4.00 -37.21 -1.02
CA ARG A 74 3.62 -36.02 -0.26
C ARG A 74 4.65 -34.92 -0.46
N VAL A 75 4.16 -33.73 -0.79
CA VAL A 75 4.98 -32.52 -0.84
C VAL A 75 4.96 -31.88 0.54
N THR A 76 6.11 -31.87 1.21
CA THR A 76 6.22 -31.42 2.61
C THR A 76 6.73 -30.01 2.77
N ARG A 77 7.47 -29.50 1.78
CA ARG A 77 8.02 -28.14 1.76
C ARG A 77 8.08 -27.60 0.35
N PHE A 78 7.94 -26.28 0.24
CA PHE A 78 8.23 -25.48 -0.94
C PHE A 78 9.17 -24.35 -0.53
N VAL A 79 10.09 -23.97 -1.42
CA VAL A 79 11.01 -22.85 -1.23
C VAL A 79 11.13 -22.12 -2.57
N ALA A 80 10.73 -20.85 -2.62
CA ALA A 80 10.69 -20.07 -3.87
C ALA A 80 12.08 -19.78 -4.48
N ASP A 81 13.08 -19.44 -3.66
CA ASP A 81 14.45 -19.22 -4.10
C ASP A 81 15.44 -19.99 -3.22
N PHE A 82 15.53 -21.30 -3.47
CA PHE A 82 16.28 -22.22 -2.65
C PHE A 82 17.78 -21.86 -2.57
N VAL A 83 18.27 -21.71 -1.34
CA VAL A 83 19.68 -21.58 -1.00
C VAL A 83 20.02 -22.45 0.22
N THR A 84 21.23 -23.01 0.24
CA THR A 84 21.73 -23.81 1.38
C THR A 84 23.14 -23.37 1.77
N ASN A 85 23.26 -22.81 2.97
CA ASN A 85 24.54 -22.50 3.63
C ASN A 85 24.60 -23.25 4.98
N GLY A 86 24.26 -24.54 4.99
CA GLY A 86 24.09 -25.36 6.20
C GLY A 86 22.68 -25.29 6.83
N ARG A 87 21.83 -24.35 6.40
CA ARG A 87 20.38 -24.35 6.65
C ARG A 87 19.66 -24.03 5.35
N ILE A 88 18.50 -24.66 5.16
CA ILE A 88 17.63 -24.44 4.00
C ILE A 88 16.80 -23.18 4.25
N ALA A 89 16.89 -22.21 3.34
CA ALA A 89 16.13 -20.98 3.38
C ALA A 89 15.77 -20.53 1.95
N SER A 90 14.81 -19.61 1.86
CA SER A 90 14.60 -18.83 0.63
C SER A 90 15.48 -17.59 0.65
N ARG A 91 16.19 -17.30 -0.44
CA ARG A 91 16.97 -16.06 -0.59
C ARG A 91 16.06 -14.84 -0.80
N SER A 92 14.89 -15.04 -1.40
CA SER A 92 13.93 -14.03 -1.82
C SER A 92 12.51 -14.59 -1.78
N ASP A 93 11.50 -13.72 -1.74
CA ASP A 93 10.09 -14.10 -1.92
C ASP A 93 9.75 -14.36 -3.41
N GLN A 94 10.61 -13.93 -4.33
CA GLN A 94 10.44 -14.19 -5.75
C GLN A 94 10.92 -15.60 -6.10
N PRO A 95 10.22 -16.33 -7.01
CA PRO A 95 10.57 -17.69 -7.40
C PRO A 95 11.80 -17.76 -8.33
N GLY A 96 12.97 -17.47 -7.77
CA GLY A 96 14.26 -17.48 -8.45
C GLY A 96 14.82 -18.88 -8.65
N ASN A 97 14.63 -19.78 -7.70
CA ASN A 97 15.07 -21.18 -7.75
C ASN A 97 14.08 -22.07 -6.98
N PRO A 98 12.87 -22.31 -7.54
CA PRO A 98 11.84 -23.03 -6.82
C PRO A 98 12.22 -24.49 -6.58
N ALA A 99 12.12 -24.93 -5.33
CA ALA A 99 12.39 -26.30 -4.94
C ALA A 99 11.31 -26.85 -4.01
N ILE A 100 11.06 -28.16 -4.11
CA ILE A 100 10.10 -28.86 -3.26
C ILE A 100 10.76 -30.03 -2.56
N ARG A 101 10.31 -30.35 -1.34
CA ARG A 101 10.68 -31.58 -0.65
C ARG A 101 9.60 -32.63 -0.85
N LEU A 102 9.94 -33.69 -1.57
CA LEU A 102 9.06 -34.80 -1.90
C LEU A 102 9.39 -36.01 -1.03
N GLU A 103 8.39 -36.50 -0.30
CA GLU A 103 8.44 -37.81 0.34
C GLU A 103 7.66 -38.82 -0.49
N VAL A 104 8.24 -40.01 -0.65
CA VAL A 104 7.65 -41.14 -1.39
C VAL A 104 7.54 -42.33 -0.45
N TYR A 105 6.39 -42.99 -0.48
CA TYR A 105 6.06 -44.12 0.37
C TYR A 105 5.67 -45.33 -0.47
N GLU A 106 6.12 -46.50 -0.03
CA GLU A 106 5.59 -47.81 -0.41
C GLU A 106 4.78 -48.32 0.79
N ASP A 107 3.48 -48.52 0.59
CA ASP A 107 2.51 -48.75 1.66
C ASP A 107 2.55 -47.68 2.77
N LYS A 108 3.24 -47.99 3.88
CA LYS A 108 3.42 -47.11 5.04
C LYS A 108 4.87 -46.72 5.28
N THR A 109 5.81 -47.31 4.54
CA THR A 109 7.25 -47.11 4.71
C THR A 109 7.70 -45.97 3.81
N LYS A 110 8.39 -44.99 4.38
CA LYS A 110 9.02 -43.92 3.59
C LYS A 110 10.27 -44.51 2.91
N ILE A 111 10.26 -44.56 1.59
CA ILE A 111 11.34 -45.13 0.79
C ILE A 111 12.21 -44.07 0.11
N SER A 112 11.73 -42.82 0.04
CA SER A 112 12.49 -41.71 -0.52
C SER A 112 12.06 -40.40 0.14
N ASP A 113 13.01 -39.50 0.34
CA ASP A 113 12.83 -38.16 0.89
C ASP A 113 13.88 -37.24 0.26
N ARG A 114 13.47 -36.37 -0.67
CA ARG A 114 14.42 -35.60 -1.46
C ARG A 114 13.92 -34.23 -1.88
N TRP A 115 14.87 -33.38 -2.27
CA TRP A 115 14.62 -32.12 -2.94
C TRP A 115 14.58 -32.28 -4.45
N LEU A 116 13.56 -31.68 -5.07
CA LEU A 116 13.40 -31.55 -6.51
C LEU A 116 13.40 -30.07 -6.88
N PHE A 117 14.06 -29.73 -7.99
CA PHE A 117 14.28 -28.34 -8.41
C PHE A 117 13.62 -28.08 -9.76
N LEU A 118 12.81 -27.02 -9.83
CA LEU A 118 12.06 -26.68 -11.05
C LEU A 118 12.98 -26.30 -12.21
N ARG A 119 14.02 -25.52 -11.91
CA ARG A 119 14.96 -25.00 -12.92
C ARG A 119 16.11 -25.96 -13.24
N TYR A 120 16.31 -26.97 -12.39
CA TYR A 120 17.35 -27.97 -12.54
C TYR A 120 16.73 -29.37 -12.33
N PRO A 121 15.88 -29.84 -13.28
CA PRO A 121 15.11 -31.07 -13.09
C PRO A 121 15.95 -32.33 -12.91
N GLU A 122 17.21 -32.31 -13.34
CA GLU A 122 18.17 -33.42 -13.19
C GLU A 122 18.96 -33.35 -11.87
N PHE A 123 18.90 -32.22 -11.15
CA PHE A 123 19.58 -32.06 -9.86
C PHE A 123 18.65 -32.50 -8.74
N HIS A 124 19.10 -33.48 -7.95
CA HIS A 124 18.34 -34.03 -6.84
C HIS A 124 19.23 -34.16 -5.60
N GLN A 125 18.64 -33.98 -4.41
CA GLN A 125 19.35 -34.17 -3.15
C GLN A 125 18.49 -34.99 -2.17
N GLY A 126 18.95 -36.17 -1.79
CA GLY A 126 18.26 -37.07 -0.86
C GLY A 126 18.20 -38.50 -1.39
N ASP A 127 17.40 -39.34 -0.71
CA ASP A 127 17.29 -40.76 -1.03
C ASP A 127 16.44 -40.98 -2.29
N GLU A 128 16.93 -41.86 -3.17
CA GLU A 128 16.26 -42.19 -4.43
C GLU A 128 15.28 -43.36 -4.32
N ASP A 129 14.24 -43.33 -5.15
CA ASP A 129 13.29 -44.41 -5.33
C ASP A 129 13.92 -45.31 -6.41
N PRO A 130 14.11 -46.60 -6.14
CA PRO A 130 14.82 -47.48 -7.05
C PRO A 130 14.10 -47.67 -8.39
N ALA A 131 12.78 -47.51 -8.43
CA ALA A 131 11.95 -47.84 -9.59
C ALA A 131 11.51 -46.60 -10.41
N TYR A 132 11.37 -45.43 -9.77
CA TYR A 132 10.80 -44.25 -10.41
C TYR A 132 11.62 -42.97 -10.16
N ALA A 133 11.81 -42.18 -11.22
CA ALA A 133 12.29 -40.81 -11.14
C ALA A 133 11.11 -39.85 -11.01
N PHE A 134 11.27 -38.80 -10.19
CA PHE A 134 10.27 -37.75 -9.99
C PHE A 134 10.89 -36.42 -10.38
N ARG A 135 10.27 -35.71 -11.32
CA ARG A 135 10.67 -34.35 -11.73
C ARG A 135 9.62 -33.33 -11.32
N PHE A 136 10.07 -32.19 -10.82
CA PHE A 136 9.21 -31.05 -10.51
C PHE A 136 9.08 -30.15 -11.75
N LEU A 137 7.89 -30.11 -12.36
CA LEU A 137 7.69 -29.42 -13.65
C LEU A 137 6.99 -28.07 -13.56
N ASP A 138 6.07 -27.90 -12.61
CA ASP A 138 5.27 -26.68 -12.48
C ASP A 138 4.60 -26.59 -11.10
N TYR A 139 4.13 -25.41 -10.68
CA TYR A 139 3.38 -25.22 -9.45
C TYR A 139 2.30 -24.14 -9.55
N GLU A 140 1.27 -24.25 -8.71
CA GLU A 140 0.27 -23.21 -8.53
C GLU A 140 0.58 -22.38 -7.27
N PRO A 141 0.89 -21.07 -7.40
CA PRO A 141 1.21 -20.23 -6.27
C PRO A 141 0.02 -20.01 -5.32
N VAL A 142 0.31 -19.81 -4.04
CA VAL A 142 -0.60 -19.13 -3.11
C VAL A 142 -0.20 -17.67 -3.06
N TYR A 143 -1.16 -16.77 -3.23
CA TYR A 143 -0.92 -15.33 -3.10
C TYR A 143 -1.29 -14.87 -1.69
N ILE A 144 -0.41 -14.06 -1.10
CA ILE A 144 -0.60 -13.40 0.18
C ILE A 144 -0.69 -11.89 -0.05
N THR A 145 -1.47 -11.21 0.80
CA THR A 145 -1.65 -9.77 0.73
C THR A 145 -0.90 -9.10 1.87
N GLY A 146 -0.06 -8.12 1.55
CA GLY A 146 0.57 -7.25 2.53
C GLY A 146 -0.43 -6.24 3.09
N ILE A 147 -0.46 -6.09 4.42
CA ILE A 147 -1.25 -5.06 5.09
C ILE A 147 -0.28 -3.98 5.59
N GLU A 148 -0.41 -2.77 5.07
CA GLU A 148 0.36 -1.62 5.53
C GLU A 148 -0.47 -0.80 6.53
N MET A 149 0.18 -0.41 7.63
CA MET A 149 -0.42 0.38 8.70
C MET A 149 0.20 1.77 8.71
N SER A 150 -0.62 2.81 8.50
CA SER A 150 -0.16 4.20 8.57
C SER A 150 -0.97 5.01 9.58
N LYS A 151 -0.30 5.93 10.27
CA LYS A 151 -0.92 6.85 11.25
C LYS A 151 -0.48 8.28 10.94
N ALA A 152 -1.44 9.19 10.73
CA ALA A 152 -1.18 10.59 10.40
C ALA A 152 -1.87 11.56 11.38
N PRO A 153 -1.40 11.65 12.63
CA PRO A 153 -2.06 12.43 13.68
C PRO A 153 -1.93 13.96 13.46
N GLY A 154 -0.91 14.42 12.74
CA GLY A 154 -0.65 15.85 12.47
C GLY A 154 -1.45 16.44 11.31
N SER A 155 -2.30 15.67 10.64
CA SER A 155 -3.06 16.14 9.47
C SER A 155 -3.95 17.36 9.79
N MET A 156 -4.49 17.44 11.00
CA MET A 156 -5.29 18.58 11.46
C MET A 156 -4.47 19.88 11.52
N LEU A 157 -3.20 19.83 11.92
CA LEU A 157 -2.32 21.00 11.97
C LEU A 157 -2.03 21.56 10.57
N ILE A 158 -1.89 20.68 9.56
CA ILE A 158 -1.66 21.09 8.17
C ILE A 158 -2.86 21.88 7.65
N TRP A 159 -4.09 21.40 7.88
CA TRP A 159 -5.30 22.11 7.47
C TRP A 159 -5.49 23.44 8.20
N ILE A 160 -5.14 23.52 9.49
CA ILE A 160 -5.13 24.78 10.23
C ILE A 160 -4.14 25.77 9.59
N GLY A 161 -2.92 25.33 9.27
CA GLY A 161 -1.93 26.16 8.59
C GLY A 161 -2.44 26.67 7.24
N PHE A 162 -3.01 25.77 6.41
CA PHE A 162 -3.57 26.13 5.11
C PHE A 162 -4.73 27.13 5.22
N GLY A 163 -5.61 26.95 6.22
CA GLY A 163 -6.70 27.86 6.52
C GLY A 163 -6.20 29.24 6.97
N LEU A 164 -5.21 29.29 7.86
CA LEU A 164 -4.63 30.55 8.35
C LEU A 164 -3.93 31.33 7.24
N THR A 165 -3.17 30.66 6.38
CA THR A 165 -2.54 31.29 5.21
C THR A 165 -3.58 31.81 4.23
N SER A 166 -4.62 31.04 3.93
CA SER A 166 -5.72 31.45 3.05
C SER A 166 -6.44 32.69 3.60
N LEU A 167 -6.71 32.73 4.91
CA LEU A 167 -7.29 33.88 5.59
C LEU A 167 -6.37 35.10 5.55
N GLY A 168 -5.06 34.93 5.77
CA GLY A 168 -4.09 36.01 5.70
C GLY A 168 -4.02 36.66 4.31
N ILE A 169 -4.03 35.84 3.25
CA ILE A 169 -4.11 36.31 1.87
C ILE A 169 -5.42 37.06 1.64
N PHE A 170 -6.55 36.49 2.09
CA PHE A 170 -7.85 37.16 1.98
C PHE A 170 -7.83 38.54 2.64
N LEU A 171 -7.36 38.65 3.88
CA LEU A 171 -7.28 39.94 4.57
C LEU A 171 -6.33 40.90 3.84
N ALA A 172 -5.19 40.44 3.33
CA ALA A 172 -4.24 41.28 2.61
C ALA A 172 -4.81 41.85 1.29
N PHE A 173 -5.68 41.12 0.59
CA PHE A 173 -6.31 41.57 -0.65
C PHE A 173 -7.57 42.40 -0.42
N PHE A 174 -8.39 42.05 0.58
CA PHE A 174 -9.72 42.62 0.74
C PHE A 174 -9.81 43.71 1.83
N VAL A 175 -8.87 43.78 2.78
CA VAL A 175 -8.82 44.88 3.76
C VAL A 175 -8.07 46.07 3.16
N LEU A 176 -8.83 46.97 2.56
CA LEU A 176 -8.32 48.23 2.00
C LEU A 176 -8.07 49.22 3.15
N HIS A 177 -6.80 49.48 3.45
CA HIS A 177 -6.43 50.53 4.39
C HIS A 177 -6.59 51.90 3.71
N ARG A 178 -7.43 52.74 4.33
CA ARG A 178 -7.71 54.10 3.88
C ARG A 178 -7.54 55.05 5.07
N ARG A 179 -6.87 56.17 4.87
CA ARG A 179 -6.71 57.22 5.88
C ARG A 179 -7.25 58.52 5.32
N MET A 180 -8.01 59.25 6.14
CA MET A 180 -8.49 60.58 5.82
C MET A 180 -8.11 61.54 6.94
N TRP A 181 -7.77 62.76 6.56
CA TRP A 181 -7.45 63.85 7.47
C TRP A 181 -8.34 65.04 7.15
N GLY A 182 -8.79 65.75 8.18
CA GLY A 182 -9.55 66.99 8.06
C GLY A 182 -8.93 68.07 8.94
N LEU A 183 -8.67 69.25 8.39
CA LEU A 183 -8.23 70.43 9.13
C LEU A 183 -9.29 71.52 9.01
N LEU A 184 -9.84 71.92 10.15
CA LEU A 184 -10.81 72.99 10.27
C LEU A 184 -10.10 74.25 10.75
N LYS A 185 -10.15 75.33 9.96
CA LYS A 185 -9.63 76.64 10.38
C LYS A 185 -10.74 77.68 10.25
N SER A 186 -11.14 78.25 11.37
CA SER A 186 -12.10 79.36 11.42
C SER A 186 -11.37 80.66 11.14
N ASP A 187 -11.79 81.39 10.10
CA ASP A 187 -11.33 82.74 9.82
C ASP A 187 -12.40 83.71 10.34
N GLY A 188 -12.04 84.46 11.37
CA GLY A 188 -12.91 84.91 12.46
C GLY A 188 -14.09 85.81 12.12
N GLN A 189 -14.48 86.05 10.87
CA GLN A 189 -15.69 86.81 10.57
C GLN A 189 -16.54 86.41 9.35
N GLN A 190 -16.26 85.37 8.53
CA GLN A 190 -17.31 84.92 7.58
C GLN A 190 -17.23 83.54 6.89
N ALA A 191 -16.24 82.67 7.16
CA ALA A 191 -16.34 81.26 6.73
C ALA A 191 -15.32 80.35 7.45
N THR A 192 -15.77 79.18 7.92
CA THR A 192 -14.86 78.08 8.32
C THR A 192 -14.32 77.41 7.07
N ARG A 193 -13.00 77.43 6.86
CA ARG A 193 -12.37 76.67 5.78
C ARG A 193 -12.06 75.25 6.26
N VAL A 194 -12.56 74.27 5.52
CA VAL A 194 -12.30 72.84 5.74
C VAL A 194 -11.33 72.36 4.68
N TRP A 195 -10.17 71.85 5.10
CA TRP A 195 -9.26 71.11 4.23
C TRP A 195 -9.43 69.63 4.52
N ILE A 196 -9.73 68.82 3.50
CA ILE A 196 -9.84 67.37 3.62
C ILE A 196 -8.83 66.74 2.68
N GLY A 197 -8.07 65.77 3.17
CA GLY A 197 -7.13 64.98 2.38
C GLY A 197 -7.28 63.50 2.68
N GLY A 198 -6.92 62.64 1.74
CA GLY A 198 -7.03 61.19 1.90
C GLY A 198 -5.90 60.44 1.24
N LEU A 199 -5.51 59.30 1.84
CA LEU A 199 -4.54 58.36 1.30
C LEU A 199 -5.17 56.97 1.24
N ALA A 200 -5.07 56.33 0.08
CA ALA A 200 -5.46 54.95 -0.13
C ALA A 200 -4.33 54.18 -0.82
N ASP A 201 -3.87 53.10 -0.19
CA ASP A 201 -2.79 52.28 -0.73
C ASP A 201 -3.26 51.38 -1.89
N LYS A 202 -4.54 50.97 -1.87
CA LYS A 202 -5.18 50.10 -2.87
C LYS A 202 -6.57 50.64 -3.25
N ASN A 203 -7.04 50.31 -4.45
CA ASN A 203 -8.35 50.76 -5.00
C ASN A 203 -8.53 52.31 -4.99
N LYS A 204 -7.57 53.03 -5.59
CA LYS A 204 -7.56 54.51 -5.61
C LYS A 204 -8.81 55.10 -6.27
N THR A 205 -9.25 54.55 -7.40
CA THR A 205 -10.42 55.02 -8.13
C THR A 205 -11.73 54.84 -7.35
N GLY A 206 -11.87 53.73 -6.61
CA GLY A 206 -13.01 53.53 -5.72
C GLY A 206 -13.01 54.48 -4.54
N PHE A 207 -11.83 54.73 -3.96
CA PHE A 207 -11.66 55.70 -2.88
C PHE A 207 -11.92 57.13 -3.35
N GLU A 208 -11.46 57.53 -4.53
CA GLU A 208 -11.67 58.86 -5.11
C GLU A 208 -13.16 59.19 -5.24
N ARG A 209 -13.96 58.27 -5.79
CA ARG A 209 -15.43 58.45 -5.91
C ARG A 209 -16.12 58.62 -4.56
N GLU A 210 -15.69 57.86 -3.56
CA GLU A 210 -16.23 57.93 -2.20
C GLU A 210 -15.78 59.21 -1.48
N PHE A 211 -14.52 59.59 -1.66
CA PHE A 211 -13.93 60.81 -1.12
C PHE A 211 -14.60 62.06 -1.69
N GLU A 212 -14.84 62.11 -3.00
CA GLU A 212 -15.59 63.20 -3.63
C GLU A 212 -17.03 63.30 -3.10
N ARG A 213 -17.68 62.15 -2.85
CA ARG A 213 -19.02 62.13 -2.25
C ARG A 213 -19.01 62.72 -0.85
N ILE A 214 -18.05 62.34 -0.01
CA ILE A 214 -17.88 62.88 1.35
C ILE A 214 -17.52 64.36 1.31
N ALA A 215 -16.63 64.77 0.41
CA ALA A 215 -16.26 66.18 0.24
C ALA A 215 -17.45 67.04 -0.20
N ARG A 216 -18.35 66.47 -1.01
CA ARG A 216 -19.59 67.13 -1.43
C ARG A 216 -20.58 67.28 -0.28
N SER A 217 -20.82 66.22 0.51
CA SER A 217 -21.74 66.31 1.65
C SER A 217 -21.27 67.34 2.68
N VAL A 218 -19.97 67.39 2.97
CA VAL A 218 -19.40 68.40 3.88
C VAL A 218 -19.53 69.82 3.33
N ARG A 219 -19.52 70.01 2.00
CA ARG A 219 -19.73 71.31 1.36
C ARG A 219 -21.20 71.73 1.37
N GLU A 220 -22.12 70.78 1.25
CA GLU A 220 -23.57 71.03 1.20
C GLU A 220 -24.21 71.18 2.59
N GLY A 221 -23.51 70.82 3.67
CA GLY A 221 -23.88 71.18 5.03
C GLY A 221 -24.98 70.32 5.67
N GLU A 222 -25.12 69.06 5.24
CA GLU A 222 -25.89 68.01 5.94
C GLU A 222 -25.00 67.19 6.88
#